data_AF-A0A7C5KX62-F1
#
_entry.id   AF-A0A7C5KX62-F1
#
_cell.length_a   1.000
_cell.length_b   1.000
_cell.length_c   1.000
_cell.angle_alpha   90.00
_cell.angle_beta   90.00
_cell.angle_gamma   90.00
#
_symmetry.space_group_name_H-M   'P 1'
#
loop_
_entity.id
_entity.type
_entity.pdbx_description
1 polymer ?
#
loop_
_entity_poly.entity_id
_entity_poly.type
_entity_poly.pdbx_seq_one_letter_code
_entity_poly.pdbx_strand_id
1 'polypeptide(L)'
;MKNTLDTLLDIGASFDWITPLWGMAQDFLYGPPTYFGISTEVGLWESDIKKLLAAAGVERIWGFMYLDDGAALMFAVPRAQAKLTYRTLMREGIPITHIPLVVQATGV
;
A
#
# COMPACT_ATOMS: atom_id res chain seq x y z
N MET A 1 -36.77 -8.72 30.35
CA MET A 1 -35.66 -9.60 29.93
C MET A 1 -35.28 -9.20 28.51
N LYS A 2 -34.08 -8.66 28.29
CA LYS A 2 -33.60 -8.39 26.92
C LYS A 2 -33.39 -9.75 26.22
N ASN A 3 -33.90 -9.90 25.00
CA ASN A 3 -33.66 -11.10 24.21
C ASN A 3 -32.20 -11.15 23.76
N THR A 4 -31.65 -12.35 23.57
CA THR A 4 -30.25 -12.54 23.14
C THR A 4 -29.92 -11.82 21.82
N LEU A 5 -30.91 -11.62 20.96
CA LEU A 5 -30.82 -10.82 19.74
C LEU A 5 -30.61 -9.33 20.01
N ASP A 6 -31.28 -8.74 21.00
CA ASP A 6 -31.10 -7.33 21.38
C ASP A 6 -29.71 -7.09 21.95
N THR A 7 -29.16 -8.05 22.70
CA THR A 7 -27.79 -7.99 23.21
C THR A 7 -26.76 -8.11 22.09
N LEU A 8 -26.99 -8.96 21.08
CA LEU A 8 -26.11 -9.07 19.91
C LEU A 8 -26.14 -7.80 19.04
N LEU A 9 -27.31 -7.17 18.88
CA LEU A 9 -27.45 -5.90 18.18
C LEU A 9 -26.79 -4.74 18.93
N ASP A 10 -26.87 -4.68 20.27
CA ASP A 10 -26.14 -3.70 21.10
C ASP A 10 -24.60 -3.88 21.00
N ILE A 11 -24.12 -5.13 20.91
CA ILE A 11 -22.70 -5.44 20.69
C ILE A 11 -22.26 -5.06 19.26
N GLY A 12 -23.10 -5.32 18.25
CA GLY A 12 -22.89 -4.90 16.87
C GLY A 12 -22.95 -3.37 16.67
N ALA A 13 -23.77 -2.66 17.45
CA ALA A 13 -23.82 -1.20 17.46
C ALA A 13 -22.59 -0.56 18.13
N SER A 14 -21.87 -1.32 18.96
CA SER A 14 -20.61 -0.91 19.57
C SER A 14 -19.39 -1.14 18.67
N PHE A 15 -19.54 -1.67 17.44
CA PHE A 15 -18.42 -1.88 16.50
C PHE A 15 -17.86 -0.60 15.87
N ASP A 16 -18.38 0.57 16.24
CA ASP A 16 -18.00 1.85 15.61
C ASP A 16 -16.66 2.40 16.12
N TRP A 17 -16.20 2.01 17.32
CA TRP A 17 -14.92 2.47 17.91
C TRP A 17 -13.73 1.54 17.69
N ILE A 18 -13.98 0.28 17.30
CA ILE A 18 -12.91 -0.70 17.02
C ILE A 18 -12.21 -0.33 15.70
N THR A 19 -12.95 0.17 14.70
CA THR A 19 -12.41 0.52 13.39
C THR A 19 -11.38 1.67 13.45
N PRO A 20 -11.62 2.77 14.18
CA PRO A 20 -10.62 3.82 14.38
C PRO A 20 -9.39 3.35 15.17
N LEU A 21 -9.58 2.59 16.27
CA LEU A 21 -8.46 2.09 17.07
C LEU A 21 -7.60 1.08 16.29
N TRP A 22 -8.22 0.26 15.46
CA TRP A 22 -7.52 -0.66 14.58
C TRP A 22 -6.72 0.08 13.52
N GLY A 23 -7.28 1.14 12.93
CA GLY A 23 -6.55 2.04 12.04
C GLY A 23 -5.34 2.68 12.73
N MET A 24 -5.51 3.18 13.96
CA MET A 24 -4.40 3.72 14.76
C MET A 24 -3.33 2.67 15.08
N ALA A 25 -3.72 1.44 15.41
CA ALA A 25 -2.78 0.35 15.68
C ALA A 25 -2.01 -0.07 14.41
N GLN A 26 -2.68 -0.10 13.25
CA GLN A 26 -2.03 -0.36 11.96
C GLN A 26 -1.04 0.74 11.60
N ASP A 27 -1.41 2.02 11.76
CA ASP A 27 -0.53 3.15 11.51
C ASP A 27 0.66 3.19 12.47
N PHE A 28 0.45 2.81 13.73
CA PHE A 28 1.53 2.73 14.72
C PHE A 28 2.53 1.61 14.41
N LEU A 29 2.03 0.42 14.02
CA LEU A 29 2.88 -0.75 13.77
C LEU A 29 3.58 -0.70 12.41
N TYR A 30 2.92 -0.22 11.37
CA TYR A 30 3.41 -0.32 9.99
C TYR A 30 3.76 1.04 9.36
N GLY A 31 3.38 2.13 10.02
CA GLY A 31 3.47 3.48 9.48
C GLY A 31 2.47 3.70 8.34
N PRO A 32 2.21 4.97 7.98
CA PRO A 32 1.39 5.28 6.82
C PRO A 32 2.05 4.70 5.56
N PRO A 33 1.27 4.09 4.65
CA PRO A 33 1.79 3.58 3.40
C PRO A 33 2.38 4.71 2.56
N THR A 34 3.29 4.35 1.66
CA THR A 34 3.91 5.30 0.74
C THR A 34 3.74 4.83 -0.69
N TYR A 35 3.65 5.78 -1.61
CA TYR A 35 3.21 5.50 -2.97
C TYR A 35 4.36 5.62 -3.96
N PHE A 36 4.40 4.67 -4.89
CA PHE A 36 5.22 4.73 -6.08
C PHE A 36 4.32 4.90 -7.30
N GLY A 37 4.80 5.64 -8.29
CA GLY A 37 4.21 5.68 -9.63
C GLY A 37 5.22 5.14 -10.62
N ILE A 38 4.77 4.27 -11.53
CA ILE A 38 5.57 3.76 -12.64
C ILE A 38 4.87 4.06 -13.97
N SER A 39 5.64 4.16 -15.06
CA SER A 39 5.06 4.28 -16.41
C SER A 39 4.41 2.96 -16.83
N THR A 40 3.26 3.02 -17.52
CA THR A 40 2.61 1.85 -18.13
C THR A 40 3.16 1.53 -19.52
N GLU A 41 3.99 2.40 -20.10
CA GLU A 41 4.58 2.22 -21.44
C GLU A 41 5.49 0.98 -21.52
N VAL A 42 6.02 0.52 -20.38
CA VAL A 42 6.81 -0.72 -20.28
C VAL A 42 5.96 -2.00 -20.39
N GLY A 43 4.62 -1.88 -20.50
CA GLY A 43 3.71 -3.01 -20.69
C GLY A 43 3.61 -3.94 -19.46
N LEU A 44 4.07 -3.47 -18.29
CA LEU A 44 3.99 -4.21 -17.04
C LEU A 44 2.60 -4.06 -16.42
N TRP A 45 1.98 -5.19 -16.10
CA TRP A 45 0.70 -5.21 -15.42
C TRP A 45 0.91 -5.25 -13.90
N GLU A 46 -0.15 -4.92 -13.15
CA GLU A 46 -0.18 -5.04 -11.69
C GLU A 46 0.36 -6.40 -11.21
N SER A 47 0.00 -7.48 -11.90
CA SER A 47 0.43 -8.84 -11.51
C SER A 47 1.94 -9.05 -11.65
N ASP A 48 2.56 -8.41 -12.64
CA ASP A 48 4.01 -8.53 -12.88
C ASP A 48 4.77 -7.76 -11.81
N ILE A 49 4.30 -6.55 -11.49
CA ILE A 49 4.85 -5.73 -10.41
C ILE A 49 4.74 -6.45 -9.07
N LYS A 50 3.58 -7.06 -8.76
CA LYS A 50 3.41 -7.86 -7.55
C LYS A 50 4.40 -9.01 -7.48
N LYS A 51 4.58 -9.78 -8.55
CA LYS A 51 5.52 -10.91 -8.60
C LYS A 51 6.97 -10.45 -8.44
N LEU A 52 7.35 -9.39 -9.15
CA LEU A 52 8.70 -8.82 -9.13
C LEU A 52 9.08 -8.31 -7.74
N LEU A 53 8.19 -7.55 -7.12
CA LEU A 53 8.42 -6.99 -5.78
C LEU A 53 8.34 -8.07 -4.69
N ALA A 54 7.44 -9.06 -4.81
CA ALA A 54 7.40 -10.20 -3.90
C ALA A 54 8.70 -11.03 -3.97
N ALA A 55 9.25 -11.26 -5.16
CA ALA A 55 10.53 -11.93 -5.34
C ALA A 55 11.70 -11.16 -4.71
N ALA A 56 11.58 -9.84 -4.61
CA ALA A 56 12.54 -8.98 -3.93
C ALA A 56 12.33 -8.86 -2.41
N GLY A 57 11.29 -9.49 -1.84
CA GLY A 57 10.98 -9.45 -0.41
C GLY A 57 10.02 -8.32 0.01
N VAL A 58 9.34 -7.68 -0.93
CA VAL A 58 8.27 -6.70 -0.65
C VAL A 58 6.95 -7.46 -0.54
N GLU A 59 6.58 -7.81 0.67
CA GLU A 59 5.45 -8.71 0.94
C GLU A 59 4.07 -8.05 0.82
N ARG A 60 3.99 -6.73 0.99
CA ARG A 60 2.73 -6.01 1.12
C ARG A 60 2.66 -4.89 0.10
N ILE A 61 1.79 -5.05 -0.88
CA ILE A 61 1.56 -4.08 -1.94
C ILE A 61 0.05 -3.96 -2.14
N TRP A 62 -0.45 -2.74 -2.18
CA TRP A 62 -1.88 -2.46 -2.23
C TRP A 62 -2.17 -1.17 -3.00
N GLY A 63 -3.46 -0.94 -3.28
CA GLY A 63 -3.91 0.32 -3.87
C GLY A 63 -3.37 0.57 -5.27
N PHE A 64 -3.42 -0.45 -6.14
CA PHE A 64 -3.09 -0.28 -7.55
C PHE A 64 -4.13 0.64 -8.20
N MET A 65 -3.64 1.68 -8.87
CA MET A 65 -4.48 2.69 -9.50
C MET A 65 -3.80 3.20 -10.77
N TYR A 66 -4.54 3.23 -11.86
CA TYR A 66 -4.08 3.87 -13.09
C TYR A 66 -4.35 5.38 -13.00
N LEU A 67 -3.36 6.19 -13.36
CA LEU A 67 -3.42 7.64 -13.42
C LEU A 67 -3.15 8.13 -14.85
N ASP A 68 -3.46 9.42 -15.08
CA ASP A 68 -3.16 10.14 -16.32
C ASP A 68 -3.64 9.39 -17.57
N ASP A 69 -4.95 9.08 -17.60
CA ASP A 69 -5.62 8.30 -18.65
C ASP A 69 -5.00 6.92 -18.93
N GLY A 70 -4.28 6.37 -17.95
CA GLY A 70 -3.64 5.06 -18.02
C GLY A 70 -2.14 5.12 -18.35
N ALA A 71 -1.52 6.30 -18.39
CA ALA A 71 -0.08 6.45 -18.64
C ALA A 71 0.79 6.06 -17.43
N ALA A 72 0.23 6.07 -16.22
CA ALA A 72 0.96 5.71 -15.01
C ALA A 72 0.19 4.68 -14.17
N LEU A 73 0.91 3.75 -13.57
CA LEU A 73 0.41 2.83 -12.55
C LEU A 73 0.98 3.24 -11.20
N MET A 74 0.11 3.63 -10.28
CA MET A 74 0.47 3.88 -8.89
C MET A 74 0.14 2.67 -8.01
N PHE A 75 0.97 2.47 -6.99
CA PHE A 75 0.73 1.47 -5.95
C PHE A 75 1.38 1.92 -4.65
N ALA A 76 0.86 1.42 -3.54
CA ALA A 76 1.37 1.68 -2.20
C ALA A 76 2.11 0.48 -1.61
N VAL A 77 3.15 0.80 -0.85
CA VAL A 77 3.97 -0.15 -0.09
C VAL A 77 4.15 0.37 1.35
N PRO A 78 4.43 -0.51 2.32
CA PRO A 78 4.84 -0.11 3.66
C PRO A 78 6.04 0.82 3.61
N ARG A 79 6.04 1.86 4.44
CA ARG A 79 7.13 2.84 4.52
C ARG A 79 8.50 2.18 4.75
N ALA A 80 8.54 1.13 5.58
CA ALA A 80 9.76 0.36 5.85
C ALA A 80 10.35 -0.32 4.60
N GLN A 81 9.52 -0.68 3.63
CA GLN A 81 9.93 -1.37 2.40
C GLN A 81 10.23 -0.41 1.24
N ALA A 82 9.95 0.89 1.38
CA ALA A 82 10.08 1.87 0.31
C ALA A 82 11.47 1.90 -0.35
N LYS A 83 12.54 1.82 0.44
CA LYS A 83 13.93 1.80 -0.10
C LYS A 83 14.21 0.55 -0.92
N LEU A 84 13.72 -0.61 -0.48
CA LEU A 84 13.87 -1.88 -1.17
C LEU A 84 13.08 -1.87 -2.48
N THR A 85 11.85 -1.37 -2.45
CA THR A 85 11.01 -1.18 -3.64
C THR A 85 11.73 -0.29 -4.66
N TYR A 86 12.20 0.90 -4.25
CA TYR A 86 12.92 1.82 -5.13
C TYR A 86 14.14 1.17 -5.78
N ARG A 87 14.99 0.51 -4.99
CA ARG A 87 16.19 -0.19 -5.50
C ARG A 87 15.84 -1.30 -6.48
N THR A 88 14.75 -2.03 -6.22
CA THR A 88 14.29 -3.10 -7.10
C THR A 88 13.80 -2.53 -8.42
N LEU A 89 12.92 -1.52 -8.39
CA LEU A 89 12.44 -0.87 -9.62
C LEU A 89 13.58 -0.29 -10.46
N MET A 90 14.53 0.39 -9.83
CA MET A 90 15.71 0.95 -10.50
C MET A 90 16.62 -0.13 -11.10
N ARG A 91 16.84 -1.24 -10.38
CA ARG A 91 17.64 -2.37 -10.86
C ARG A 91 17.02 -3.03 -12.09
N GLU A 92 15.70 -3.17 -12.10
CA GLU A 92 14.95 -3.76 -13.20
C GLU A 92 14.67 -2.76 -14.34
N GLY A 93 15.16 -1.52 -14.21
CA GLY A 93 15.01 -0.47 -15.24
C GLY A 93 13.58 0.02 -15.43
N ILE A 94 12.70 -0.15 -14.43
CA ILE A 94 11.31 0.28 -14.50
C ILE A 94 11.24 1.80 -14.36
N PRO A 95 10.69 2.55 -15.34
CA PRO A 95 10.59 4.00 -15.26
C PRO A 95 9.65 4.42 -14.13
N ILE A 96 10.21 5.12 -13.14
CA ILE A 96 9.47 5.62 -11.97
C ILE A 96 9.00 7.05 -12.28
N THR A 97 7.68 7.25 -12.29
CA THR A 97 7.04 8.57 -12.51
C THR A 97 6.84 9.33 -11.21
N HIS A 98 6.66 8.61 -10.10
CA HIS A 98 6.52 9.20 -8.76
C HIS A 98 7.36 8.44 -7.73
N ILE A 99 8.27 9.15 -7.06
CA ILE A 99 9.09 8.64 -5.98
C ILE A 99 8.57 9.21 -4.65
N PRO A 100 8.32 8.38 -3.62
CA PRO A 100 7.82 8.86 -2.36
C PRO A 100 8.86 9.69 -1.59
N LEU A 101 8.40 10.70 -0.84
CA LEU A 101 9.25 11.60 -0.05
C LEU A 101 10.20 10.87 0.92
N VAL A 102 9.79 9.73 1.48
CA VAL A 102 10.64 8.95 2.39
C VAL A 102 11.92 8.44 1.72
N VAL A 103 11.87 8.17 0.40
CA VAL A 103 13.04 7.76 -0.37
C VAL A 103 13.84 9.01 -0.75
N GLN A 104 13.18 10.07 -1.24
CA GLN A 104 13.83 11.34 -1.61
C GLN A 104 14.61 11.97 -0.45
N ALA A 105 14.03 12.00 0.76
CA ALA A 105 14.65 12.56 1.96
C ALA A 105 15.90 11.78 2.42
N THR A 106 16.09 10.56 1.93
CA THR A 106 17.23 9.72 2.31
C THR A 106 18.41 9.78 1.33
N GLY A 107 18.35 10.64 0.31
CA GLY A 107 19.47 10.91 -0.61
C GLY A 107 19.94 9.69 -1.41
N VAL A 108 19.02 8.76 -1.71
CA VAL A 108 19.28 7.60 -2.57
C VAL A 108 19.05 7.98 -4.02
#